data_AF-A0A7X5E9M1-F1
#
_entry.id   AF-A0A7X5E9M1-F1
#
_cell.length_a   1.000
_cell.length_b   1.000
_cell.length_c   1.000
_cell.angle_alpha   90.00
_cell.angle_beta   90.00
_cell.angle_gamma   90.00
#
_symmetry.space_group_name_H-M   'P 1'
#
loop_
_entity.id
_entity.type
_entity.pdbx_description
1 polymer ?
#
loop_
_entity_poly.entity_id
_entity_poly.type
_entity_poly.pdbx_seq_one_letter_code
_entity_poly.pdbx_strand_id
1 'polypeptide(L)'
;MRIKMKFLKGLLYSILILLSLISLFIIICAFQPNLSDKVAGLFQNKLGNGTSPYGEDMAQEDMLPMPEGSGAADGIADSIADSIADGIAVGSDDAAVHGGTGNATGSDNGENGTLENLLGEDINSGYVPPEREAVNVPESVTGRGGYTPVQEVAEQIDEEEAKELQKKYTYGETGEDLSFDTEYYPYYGMLPEKLQSLYRQIYANAMAVNGIFNPIEKVNQTELRHTFMAVFNDHPELFWLDSAYRAKFARNGECAEIALEFNYLVDNLDEAKGEFQSGAESILSGARNLGSDYEKELYVHNALLDRITYDMGAPLNQSAYSALVGGRTVCAGYARSFQYLMTELGIPCYYCTGYAGESHAWNIIRLDGEYYNADATWDDTNPDKYGYFNKTDSEFSTTHRREDLSVYLPACNGTKYSNLEDSTQESSPEQAQPQYVDERRSLNEIGFSEKDVLRSLQEYYDDCYRQLTTAGDFIEFVNIVDSEDLWMECYRAYESDNYSFGYMDRVLEELGAGGCEVDVEAESLQDGRVLLYHTITFF
;
A
#
# COMPACT_ATOMS: atom_id res chain seq x y z
N MET A 1 5.93 35.50 34.25
CA MET A 1 6.83 34.44 33.75
C MET A 1 7.74 35.05 32.68
N ARG A 2 8.97 35.44 33.04
CA ARG A 2 9.89 36.26 32.20
C ARG A 2 11.19 35.51 31.88
N ILE A 3 11.07 34.21 31.65
CA ILE A 3 12.17 33.31 31.27
C ILE A 3 11.69 32.54 30.05
N LYS A 4 12.22 32.90 28.86
CA LYS A 4 12.43 32.05 27.66
C LYS A 4 12.76 32.84 26.37
N MET A 5 12.75 34.18 26.35
CA MET A 5 13.16 34.93 25.13
C MET A 5 14.67 34.97 24.89
N LYS A 6 15.52 34.83 25.92
CA LYS A 6 16.99 34.85 25.75
C LYS A 6 17.55 33.52 25.23
N PHE A 7 16.94 32.40 25.61
CA PHE A 7 17.34 31.06 25.16
C PHE A 7 17.02 30.86 23.68
N LEU A 8 15.81 31.25 23.25
CA LEU A 8 15.38 31.12 21.87
C LEU A 8 16.22 31.98 20.90
N LYS A 9 16.61 33.20 21.31
CA LYS A 9 17.54 34.02 20.53
C LYS A 9 18.93 33.40 20.44
N GLY A 10 19.43 32.80 21.52
CA GLY A 10 20.71 32.09 21.51
C GLY A 10 20.70 30.91 20.54
N LEU A 11 19.62 30.12 20.54
CA LEU A 11 19.43 29.00 19.62
C LEU A 11 19.37 29.45 18.15
N LEU A 12 18.63 30.53 17.87
CA LEU A 12 18.54 31.10 16.53
C LEU A 12 19.90 31.60 16.02
N TYR A 13 20.68 32.29 16.86
CA TYR A 13 22.03 32.73 16.46
C TYR A 13 22.98 31.55 16.24
N SER A 14 22.88 30.47 17.02
CA SER A 14 23.70 29.27 16.78
C SER A 14 23.36 28.57 15.47
N ILE A 15 22.07 28.48 15.11
CA ILE A 15 21.63 27.89 13.84
C ILE A 15 22.11 28.73 12.66
N LEU A 16 22.00 30.06 12.75
CA LEU A 16 22.47 30.99 11.71
C LEU A 16 23.99 30.90 11.49
N ILE A 17 24.78 30.77 12.57
CA ILE A 17 26.23 30.58 12.46
C ILE A 17 26.56 29.22 11.82
N LEU A 18 25.85 28.15 12.20
CA LEU A 18 26.04 26.82 11.65
C LEU A 18 25.75 26.80 10.14
N LEU A 19 24.62 27.37 9.71
CA LEU A 19 24.24 27.46 8.30
C LEU A 19 25.28 28.26 7.50
N SER A 20 25.75 29.40 8.03
CA SER A 20 26.80 30.19 7.38
C SER A 20 28.11 29.43 7.21
N LEU A 21 28.48 28.56 8.16
CA LEU A 21 29.68 27.73 8.06
C LEU A 21 29.52 26.59 7.05
N ILE A 22 28.33 25.98 6.97
CA ILE A 22 28.01 24.94 5.99
C ILE A 22 28.05 25.53 4.57
N SER A 23 27.43 26.70 4.35
CA SER A 23 27.48 27.37 3.04
C SER A 23 28.91 27.73 2.63
N LEU A 24 29.72 28.24 3.57
CA LEU A 24 31.14 28.53 3.29
C LEU A 24 31.93 27.27 2.95
N PHE A 25 31.64 26.15 3.62
CA PHE A 25 32.27 24.86 3.33
C PHE A 25 31.91 24.32 1.95
N ILE A 26 30.64 24.39 1.55
CA ILE A 26 30.17 24.00 0.21
C ILE A 26 30.86 24.85 -0.87
N ILE A 27 30.98 26.16 -0.67
CA ILE A 27 31.71 27.05 -1.58
C ILE A 27 33.19 26.64 -1.67
N ILE A 28 33.85 26.34 -0.55
CA ILE A 28 35.24 25.88 -0.55
C ILE A 28 35.38 24.55 -1.32
N CYS A 29 34.45 23.61 -1.15
CA CYS A 29 34.41 22.36 -1.90
C CYS A 29 34.25 22.59 -3.41
N ALA A 30 33.41 23.55 -3.83
CA ALA A 30 33.21 23.89 -5.24
C ALA A 30 34.49 24.42 -5.93
N PHE A 31 35.38 25.07 -5.17
CA PHE A 31 36.65 25.62 -5.69
C PHE A 31 37.88 24.73 -5.41
N GLN A 32 37.71 23.60 -4.70
CA GLN A 32 38.79 22.67 -4.34
C GLN A 32 38.36 21.22 -4.66
N PRO A 33 38.53 20.74 -5.91
CA PRO A 33 38.08 19.40 -6.32
C PRO A 33 38.70 18.28 -5.48
N ASN A 34 39.98 18.42 -5.08
CA ASN A 34 40.65 17.46 -4.17
C ASN A 34 40.02 17.36 -2.78
N LEU A 35 39.33 18.40 -2.31
CA LEU A 35 38.60 18.37 -1.05
C LEU A 35 37.22 17.73 -1.25
N SER A 36 36.57 18.01 -2.38
CA SER A 36 35.29 17.42 -2.77
C SER A 36 35.38 15.89 -2.88
N ASP A 37 36.42 15.37 -3.54
CA ASP A 37 36.62 13.92 -3.69
C ASP A 37 36.86 13.21 -2.34
N LYS A 38 37.57 13.87 -1.41
CA LYS A 38 37.79 13.34 -0.06
C LYS A 38 36.52 13.33 0.78
N VAL A 39 35.66 14.34 0.60
CA VAL A 39 34.36 14.42 1.26
C VAL A 39 33.40 13.37 0.69
N ALA A 40 33.35 13.20 -0.63
CA ALA A 40 32.55 12.16 -1.30
C ALA A 40 32.99 10.74 -0.89
N GLY A 41 34.30 10.48 -0.82
CA GLY A 41 34.84 9.20 -0.35
C GLY A 41 34.52 8.89 1.13
N LEU A 42 34.27 9.90 1.96
CA LEU A 42 33.80 9.72 3.34
C LEU A 42 32.31 9.31 3.41
N PHE A 43 31.49 9.77 2.46
CA PHE A 43 30.08 9.37 2.34
C PHE A 43 29.93 7.99 1.69
N GLN A 44 30.72 7.67 0.66
CA GLN A 44 30.73 6.34 0.05
C GLN A 44 31.24 5.27 1.02
N ASN A 45 32.24 5.54 1.87
CA ASN A 45 32.67 4.58 2.88
C ASN A 45 31.67 4.43 4.06
N LYS A 46 30.66 5.30 4.18
CA LYS A 46 29.59 5.22 5.19
C LYS A 46 28.31 4.56 4.66
N LEU A 47 28.15 4.42 3.36
CA LEU A 47 27.07 3.72 2.68
C LEU A 47 27.67 2.45 2.05
N GLY A 48 27.55 1.30 2.71
CA GLY A 48 28.29 0.08 2.37
C GLY A 48 28.18 -0.39 0.91
N ASN A 49 29.24 -1.05 0.44
CA ASN A 49 29.37 -1.67 -0.89
C ASN A 49 28.15 -2.54 -1.27
N GLY A 50 27.40 -2.09 -2.28
CA GLY A 50 26.53 -2.93 -3.12
C GLY A 50 27.18 -3.13 -4.49
N THR A 51 27.49 -4.37 -4.82
CA THR A 51 28.03 -4.82 -6.11
C THR A 51 27.03 -4.58 -7.26
N SER A 52 27.51 -3.97 -8.35
CA SER A 52 26.77 -3.81 -9.62
C SER A 52 26.61 -5.16 -10.35
N PRO A 53 25.45 -5.47 -10.99
CA PRO A 53 25.21 -6.74 -11.68
C PRO A 53 25.50 -6.69 -13.19
N TYR A 54 26.52 -5.96 -13.63
CA TYR A 54 26.99 -6.05 -15.02
C TYR A 54 28.43 -6.57 -15.06
N GLY A 55 28.51 -7.89 -15.24
CA GLY A 55 29.76 -8.60 -15.50
C GLY A 55 30.34 -8.23 -16.86
N GLU A 56 31.66 -8.16 -16.85
CA GLU A 56 32.57 -8.10 -17.98
C GLU A 56 32.32 -9.24 -18.98
N ASP A 57 32.29 -8.95 -20.28
CA ASP A 57 33.21 -9.60 -21.22
C ASP A 57 33.29 -8.90 -22.59
N MET A 58 34.44 -9.10 -23.25
CA MET A 58 34.79 -8.80 -24.66
C MET A 58 35.50 -7.47 -25.01
N ALA A 59 36.80 -7.47 -24.71
CA ALA A 59 37.95 -7.28 -25.61
C ALA A 59 37.90 -6.26 -26.80
N GLN A 60 38.77 -5.23 -26.65
CA GLN A 60 39.90 -4.86 -27.53
C GLN A 60 39.65 -4.46 -29.00
N GLU A 61 39.84 -3.16 -29.34
CA GLU A 61 40.94 -2.68 -30.22
C GLU A 61 40.97 -1.13 -30.38
N ASP A 62 42.19 -0.60 -30.26
CA ASP A 62 42.81 0.57 -30.90
C ASP A 62 42.36 2.03 -30.70
N MET A 63 43.18 2.71 -29.87
CA MET A 63 43.75 4.06 -30.00
C MET A 63 43.61 4.74 -31.38
N LEU A 64 43.26 6.04 -31.37
CA LEU A 64 44.17 7.19 -31.69
C LEU A 64 43.43 8.55 -31.49
N PRO A 65 44.16 9.68 -31.27
CA PRO A 65 43.68 10.83 -30.50
C PRO A 65 43.20 12.05 -31.32
N MET A 66 42.52 12.93 -30.57
CA MET A 66 42.12 14.35 -30.79
C MET A 66 42.93 15.18 -31.78
N PRO A 67 42.32 16.28 -32.27
CA PRO A 67 42.96 17.57 -32.10
C PRO A 67 42.03 18.65 -31.50
N GLU A 68 42.65 19.51 -30.70
CA GLU A 68 42.12 20.75 -30.14
C GLU A 68 42.15 21.92 -31.13
N GLY A 69 41.38 22.97 -30.79
CA GLY A 69 41.49 24.35 -31.27
C GLY A 69 40.20 24.83 -31.93
N SER A 70 39.62 26.00 -31.66
CA SER A 70 40.05 27.23 -30.97
C SER A 70 38.78 28.11 -30.87
N GLY A 71 38.49 28.80 -29.76
CA GLY A 71 38.78 30.23 -29.64
C GLY A 71 37.56 31.05 -29.17
N ALA A 72 37.75 31.81 -28.07
CA ALA A 72 37.42 33.25 -27.83
C ALA A 72 36.08 33.83 -28.37
N ALA A 73 35.33 34.73 -27.71
CA ALA A 73 35.45 35.57 -26.51
C ALA A 73 34.12 36.34 -26.27
N ASP A 74 34.00 36.97 -25.10
CA ASP A 74 33.19 38.17 -24.73
C ASP A 74 31.65 38.10 -24.80
N GLY A 75 30.84 38.62 -23.88
CA GLY A 75 31.03 39.46 -22.69
C GLY A 75 29.74 40.28 -22.40
N ILE A 76 29.58 40.75 -21.14
CA ILE A 76 28.68 41.84 -20.66
C ILE A 76 27.19 41.45 -20.49
N ALA A 77 26.60 41.29 -19.30
CA ALA A 77 26.41 42.12 -18.09
C ALA A 77 25.16 43.05 -18.09
N ASP A 78 24.56 43.13 -16.90
CA ASP A 78 23.44 43.94 -16.37
C ASP A 78 21.99 43.50 -16.71
N SER A 79 20.99 43.62 -15.84
CA SER A 79 20.83 43.70 -14.37
C SER A 79 19.32 43.82 -14.06
N ILE A 80 18.88 43.30 -12.90
CA ILE A 80 17.76 43.77 -12.03
C ILE A 80 16.28 43.55 -12.49
N ALA A 81 15.58 42.60 -11.86
CA ALA A 81 14.60 42.81 -10.77
C ALA A 81 13.58 41.66 -10.60
N ASP A 82 13.60 41.06 -9.41
CA ASP A 82 12.53 40.47 -8.60
C ASP A 82 11.15 40.17 -9.21
N SER A 83 10.66 38.93 -9.04
CA SER A 83 9.81 38.58 -7.88
C SER A 83 9.31 37.11 -7.87
N ILE A 84 9.60 36.45 -6.74
CA ILE A 84 8.77 35.51 -5.96
C ILE A 84 8.36 34.16 -6.60
N ALA A 85 9.04 33.08 -6.18
CA ALA A 85 8.41 31.82 -5.75
C ALA A 85 9.43 31.00 -4.92
N ASP A 86 9.35 31.10 -3.59
CA ASP A 86 10.01 30.19 -2.66
C ASP A 86 9.17 28.90 -2.59
N GLY A 87 9.70 27.81 -3.15
CA GLY A 87 9.25 26.44 -2.90
C GLY A 87 10.39 25.68 -2.23
N ILE A 88 10.42 25.70 -0.89
CA ILE A 88 11.37 24.90 -0.11
C ILE A 88 10.75 23.54 0.15
N ALA A 89 11.37 22.53 -0.48
CA ALA A 89 11.33 21.14 -0.10
C ALA A 89 11.78 20.97 1.36
N VAL A 90 10.98 20.27 2.17
CA VAL A 90 11.42 19.77 3.47
C VAL A 90 11.84 18.32 3.29
N GLY A 91 13.15 18.13 3.19
CA GLY A 91 13.80 16.85 3.39
C GLY A 91 13.78 16.48 4.88
N SER A 92 13.45 15.23 5.15
CA SER A 92 13.54 14.57 6.44
C SER A 92 15.00 14.36 6.84
N ASP A 93 15.38 14.93 7.98
CA ASP A 93 16.67 14.67 8.65
C ASP A 93 16.66 13.28 9.30
N ASP A 94 17.48 12.38 8.77
CA ASP A 94 17.90 11.15 9.44
C ASP A 94 18.94 11.46 10.53
N ALA A 95 18.52 11.36 11.79
CA ALA A 95 19.43 11.29 12.92
C ALA A 95 19.70 9.82 13.27
N ALA A 96 20.77 9.28 12.69
CA ALA A 96 21.33 7.98 13.05
C ALA A 96 21.73 7.91 14.53
N VAL A 97 21.14 6.97 15.28
CA VAL A 97 21.69 6.44 16.52
C VAL A 97 22.11 4.99 16.27
N HIS A 98 23.41 4.74 16.47
CA HIS A 98 24.05 3.44 16.43
C HIS A 98 23.32 2.37 17.28
N GLY A 99 22.92 1.28 16.65
CA GLY A 99 22.59 0.00 17.26
C GLY A 99 22.72 -1.10 16.22
N GLY A 100 23.52 -2.13 16.49
CA GLY A 100 24.05 -3.06 15.48
C GLY A 100 23.01 -3.96 14.83
N THR A 101 23.29 -4.32 13.58
CA THR A 101 22.64 -5.37 12.81
C THR A 101 22.75 -6.71 13.55
N GLY A 102 21.64 -7.19 14.09
CA GLY A 102 21.45 -8.56 14.53
C GLY A 102 20.29 -9.16 13.76
N ASN A 103 20.54 -10.26 13.04
CA ASN A 103 19.51 -11.12 12.47
C ASN A 103 18.45 -11.42 13.54
N ALA A 104 17.20 -11.05 13.29
CA ALA A 104 16.07 -11.57 14.03
C ALA A 104 15.68 -12.95 13.49
N THR A 105 16.61 -13.92 13.58
CA THR A 105 16.20 -15.31 13.86
C THR A 105 15.98 -15.37 15.36
N GLY A 106 14.79 -14.93 15.78
CA GLY A 106 14.30 -15.11 17.13
C GLY A 106 14.09 -16.60 17.36
N SER A 107 15.11 -17.25 17.92
CA SER A 107 14.97 -18.52 18.62
C SER A 107 13.94 -18.31 19.71
N ASP A 108 12.75 -18.85 19.49
CA ASP A 108 11.75 -19.10 20.51
C ASP A 108 12.40 -19.91 21.63
N ASN A 109 12.75 -19.23 22.71
CA ASN A 109 13.17 -19.82 23.97
C ASN A 109 12.97 -18.80 25.09
N GLY A 110 11.81 -18.89 25.74
CA GLY A 110 11.73 -18.61 27.18
C GLY A 110 10.71 -17.57 27.62
N GLU A 111 9.42 -17.80 27.35
CA GLU A 111 8.34 -17.85 28.35
C GLU A 111 7.04 -18.20 27.62
N ASN A 112 6.82 -19.51 27.41
CA ASN A 112 5.61 -20.07 26.82
C ASN A 112 4.41 -19.89 27.79
N GLY A 113 3.82 -18.69 27.81
CA GLY A 113 2.38 -18.58 27.90
C GLY A 113 1.84 -18.87 26.50
N THR A 114 1.63 -20.14 26.17
CA THR A 114 1.10 -20.54 24.86
C THR A 114 -0.18 -19.75 24.57
N LEU A 115 -0.37 -19.35 23.31
CA LEU A 115 -1.58 -18.68 22.80
C LEU A 115 -2.87 -19.40 23.29
N GLU A 116 -2.80 -20.72 23.42
CA GLU A 116 -3.83 -21.59 24.00
C GLU A 116 -4.23 -21.27 25.46
N ASN A 117 -3.30 -20.80 26.30
CA ASN A 117 -3.59 -20.42 27.69
C ASN A 117 -4.31 -19.07 27.81
N LEU A 118 -4.38 -18.29 26.73
CA LEU A 118 -5.01 -16.96 26.68
C LEU A 118 -6.41 -16.98 26.09
N LEU A 119 -6.78 -18.09 25.45
CA LEU A 119 -8.05 -18.28 24.75
C LEU A 119 -9.08 -18.91 25.69
N GLY A 120 -10.37 -18.75 25.39
CA GLY A 120 -11.44 -19.41 26.16
C GLY A 120 -11.25 -20.93 26.22
N GLU A 121 -11.67 -21.58 27.32
CA GLU A 121 -11.38 -23.01 27.63
C GLU A 121 -11.89 -24.04 26.60
N ASP A 122 -12.59 -23.64 25.53
CA ASP A 122 -13.29 -24.53 24.58
C ASP A 122 -12.99 -24.26 23.08
N ILE A 123 -11.94 -23.51 22.71
CA ILE A 123 -11.70 -23.17 21.29
C ILE A 123 -11.03 -24.31 20.53
N ASN A 124 -11.84 -25.10 19.83
CA ASN A 124 -11.39 -26.06 18.82
C ASN A 124 -11.87 -25.62 17.44
N SER A 125 -10.98 -25.06 16.62
CA SER A 125 -11.28 -24.65 15.25
C SER A 125 -11.55 -25.81 14.29
N GLY A 126 -11.00 -27.00 14.59
CA GLY A 126 -10.95 -28.13 13.66
C GLY A 126 -9.94 -27.95 12.52
N TYR A 127 -9.25 -26.80 12.44
CA TYR A 127 -8.22 -26.54 11.44
C TYR A 127 -6.90 -27.19 11.87
N VAL A 128 -6.20 -27.82 10.92
CA VAL A 128 -4.89 -28.42 11.15
C VAL A 128 -3.88 -27.70 10.26
N PRO A 129 -2.98 -26.86 10.81
CA PRO A 129 -2.03 -26.14 9.98
C PRO A 129 -1.07 -27.13 9.29
N PRO A 130 -0.80 -26.96 7.97
CA PRO A 130 0.28 -27.69 7.32
C PRO A 130 1.64 -27.27 7.91
N GLU A 131 2.65 -28.11 7.71
CA GLU A 131 4.04 -27.72 7.96
C GLU A 131 4.40 -26.53 7.07
N ARG A 132 5.15 -25.57 7.61
CA ARG A 132 5.45 -24.33 6.89
C ARG A 132 6.25 -24.61 5.61
N GLU A 133 7.12 -25.62 5.62
CA GLU A 133 7.93 -26.05 4.48
C GLU A 133 7.12 -26.77 3.38
N ALA A 134 5.89 -27.20 3.68
CA ALA A 134 5.00 -27.80 2.70
C ALA A 134 4.27 -26.74 1.85
N VAL A 135 4.29 -25.48 2.27
CA VAL A 135 3.71 -24.35 1.54
C VAL A 135 4.57 -24.03 0.31
N ASN A 136 3.97 -24.09 -0.87
CA ASN A 136 4.58 -23.81 -2.16
C ASN A 136 3.75 -22.78 -2.91
N VAL A 137 4.35 -21.63 -3.23
CA VAL A 137 3.68 -20.52 -3.90
C VAL A 137 3.85 -20.63 -5.42
N PRO A 138 2.77 -20.64 -6.21
CA PRO A 138 2.87 -20.61 -7.66
C PRO A 138 3.55 -19.34 -8.18
N GLU A 139 4.25 -19.46 -9.32
CA GLU A 139 4.99 -18.34 -9.93
C GLU A 139 4.05 -17.17 -10.30
N SER A 140 2.82 -17.46 -10.71
CA SER A 140 1.81 -16.46 -11.12
C SER A 140 1.42 -15.48 -10.02
N VAL A 141 1.56 -15.87 -8.75
CA VAL A 141 1.11 -15.10 -7.57
C VAL A 141 2.27 -14.74 -6.64
N THR A 142 3.50 -15.06 -7.04
CA THR A 142 4.71 -14.77 -6.25
C THR A 142 4.88 -13.26 -6.07
N GLY A 143 5.05 -12.82 -4.81
CA GLY A 143 5.22 -11.40 -4.48
C GLY A 143 3.92 -10.59 -4.42
N ARG A 144 2.76 -11.26 -4.55
CA ARG A 144 1.43 -10.65 -4.39
C ARG A 144 0.91 -10.69 -2.94
N GLY A 145 1.81 -10.69 -1.97
CA GLY A 145 1.50 -10.54 -0.55
C GLY A 145 1.43 -9.08 -0.09
N GLY A 146 2.28 -8.72 0.88
CA GLY A 146 2.37 -7.36 1.40
C GLY A 146 1.64 -7.09 2.72
N TYR A 147 1.09 -8.12 3.36
CA TYR A 147 0.51 -7.99 4.70
C TYR A 147 1.60 -7.66 5.73
N THR A 148 1.38 -6.61 6.50
CA THR A 148 2.21 -6.21 7.63
C THR A 148 1.55 -6.63 8.94
N PRO A 149 2.16 -7.55 9.72
CA PRO A 149 1.64 -7.93 11.03
C PRO A 149 1.58 -6.76 12.00
N VAL A 150 0.75 -6.88 13.04
CA VAL A 150 0.65 -5.87 14.11
C VAL A 150 2.02 -5.58 14.73
N GLN A 151 2.37 -4.30 14.72
CA GLN A 151 3.60 -3.76 15.31
C GLN A 151 3.34 -3.23 16.72
N GLU A 152 4.29 -3.48 17.61
CA GLU A 152 4.18 -3.07 19.00
C GLU A 152 5.46 -2.38 19.45
N VAL A 153 5.32 -1.20 20.04
CA VAL A 153 6.42 -0.49 20.71
C VAL A 153 6.18 -0.52 22.22
N ALA A 154 6.82 -1.47 22.90
CA ALA A 154 6.72 -1.63 24.34
C ALA A 154 7.88 -0.94 25.09
N GLU A 155 7.55 -0.20 26.14
CA GLU A 155 8.51 0.41 27.06
C GLU A 155 8.31 -0.15 28.47
N GLN A 156 9.38 -0.64 29.11
CA GLN A 156 9.34 -1.01 30.53
C GLN A 156 9.66 0.20 31.42
N ILE A 157 8.81 0.48 32.40
CA ILE A 157 8.91 1.59 33.34
C ILE A 157 8.94 1.11 34.79
N ASP A 158 9.36 1.97 35.72
CA ASP A 158 9.31 1.65 37.15
C ASP A 158 7.90 1.80 37.76
N GLU A 159 7.70 1.25 38.96
CA GLU A 159 6.39 1.22 39.61
C GLU A 159 5.87 2.60 40.03
N GLU A 160 6.75 3.56 40.26
CA GLU A 160 6.34 4.92 40.62
C GLU A 160 5.86 5.66 39.36
N GLU A 161 6.58 5.54 38.24
CA GLU A 161 6.13 6.06 36.95
C GLU A 161 4.78 5.43 36.54
N ALA A 162 4.62 4.11 36.68
CA ALA A 162 3.37 3.43 36.36
C ALA A 162 2.18 3.98 37.16
N LYS A 163 2.36 4.21 38.47
CA LYS A 163 1.33 4.83 39.32
C LYS A 163 1.03 6.26 38.92
N GLU A 164 2.03 7.02 38.47
CA GLU A 164 1.81 8.40 38.00
C GLU A 164 1.05 8.42 36.66
N LEU A 165 1.34 7.51 35.72
CA LEU A 165 0.55 7.36 34.48
C LEU A 165 -0.90 6.97 34.77
N GLN A 166 -1.11 6.04 35.71
CA GLN A 166 -2.44 5.63 36.17
C GLN A 166 -3.28 6.77 36.75
N LYS A 167 -2.63 7.78 37.35
CA LYS A 167 -3.30 9.00 37.83
C LYS A 167 -3.46 10.06 36.74
N LYS A 168 -2.54 10.08 35.79
CA LYS A 168 -2.44 11.10 34.74
C LYS A 168 -3.52 10.92 33.68
N TYR A 169 -3.68 9.70 33.17
CA TYR A 169 -4.67 9.40 32.14
C TYR A 169 -5.93 8.80 32.72
N THR A 170 -7.02 8.95 31.96
CA THR A 170 -8.28 8.29 32.27
C THR A 170 -8.32 6.92 31.59
N TYR A 171 -9.38 6.16 31.84
CA TYR A 171 -9.66 4.95 31.06
C TYR A 171 -10.12 5.25 29.63
N GLY A 172 -10.30 6.53 29.27
CA GLY A 172 -10.89 6.90 27.99
C GLY A 172 -12.33 6.40 27.88
N GLU A 173 -12.71 6.02 26.66
CA GLU A 173 -13.98 5.36 26.42
C GLU A 173 -13.90 3.89 26.86
N THR A 174 -14.83 3.44 27.70
CA THR A 174 -14.75 2.09 28.29
C THR A 174 -15.33 1.01 27.39
N GLY A 175 -16.29 1.38 26.52
CA GLY A 175 -17.01 0.43 25.68
C GLY A 175 -17.89 -0.56 26.45
N GLU A 176 -18.21 -0.29 27.72
CA GLU A 176 -19.00 -1.22 28.57
C GLU A 176 -20.37 -1.56 28.00
N ASP A 177 -20.99 -0.64 27.25
CA ASP A 177 -22.30 -0.82 26.62
C ASP A 177 -22.22 -1.52 25.24
N LEU A 178 -21.02 -1.83 24.75
CA LEU A 178 -20.82 -2.48 23.46
C LEU A 178 -20.97 -3.99 23.57
N SER A 179 -21.51 -4.61 22.53
CA SER A 179 -21.56 -6.06 22.37
C SER A 179 -21.35 -6.41 20.92
N PHE A 180 -20.54 -7.43 20.67
CA PHE A 180 -20.22 -7.90 19.33
C PHE A 180 -20.77 -9.31 19.13
N ASP A 181 -21.51 -9.52 18.04
CA ASP A 181 -21.99 -10.84 17.65
C ASP A 181 -20.81 -11.71 17.21
N THR A 182 -20.52 -12.77 17.97
CA THR A 182 -19.39 -13.65 17.72
C THR A 182 -19.49 -14.39 16.38
N GLU A 183 -20.66 -14.40 15.74
CA GLU A 183 -20.80 -14.88 14.37
C GLU A 183 -20.10 -13.97 13.34
N TYR A 184 -20.04 -12.66 13.57
CA TYR A 184 -19.38 -11.67 12.69
C TYR A 184 -18.02 -11.21 13.21
N TYR A 185 -17.84 -11.25 14.54
CA TYR A 185 -16.62 -10.83 15.24
C TYR A 185 -15.98 -12.03 15.93
N PRO A 186 -15.42 -12.98 15.16
CA PRO A 186 -14.93 -14.23 15.72
C PRO A 186 -13.74 -14.00 16.66
N TYR A 187 -12.87 -13.01 16.41
CA TYR A 187 -11.72 -12.79 17.28
C TYR A 187 -12.13 -12.27 18.65
N TYR A 188 -13.14 -11.41 18.74
CA TYR A 188 -13.82 -11.07 20.00
C TYR A 188 -14.37 -12.32 20.71
N GLY A 189 -15.02 -13.21 19.98
CA GLY A 189 -15.59 -14.46 20.50
C GLY A 189 -14.54 -15.43 21.05
N MET A 190 -13.28 -15.34 20.59
CA MET A 190 -12.17 -16.17 21.06
C MET A 190 -11.54 -15.69 22.37
N LEU A 191 -11.77 -14.43 22.72
CA LEU A 191 -11.18 -13.83 23.91
C LEU A 191 -11.97 -14.22 25.18
N PRO A 192 -11.30 -14.48 26.32
CA PRO A 192 -11.96 -14.61 27.61
C PRO A 192 -12.58 -13.26 28.04
N GLU A 193 -13.54 -13.28 28.97
CA GLU A 193 -14.32 -12.11 29.41
C GLU A 193 -13.46 -10.88 29.76
N LYS A 194 -12.34 -11.11 30.45
CA LYS A 194 -11.34 -10.06 30.77
C LYS A 194 -10.82 -9.37 29.51
N LEU A 195 -10.43 -10.13 28.49
CA LEU A 195 -9.87 -9.58 27.26
C LEU A 195 -10.96 -9.04 26.32
N GLN A 196 -12.19 -9.57 26.39
CA GLN A 196 -13.35 -8.94 25.75
C GLN A 196 -13.62 -7.54 26.32
N SER A 197 -13.42 -7.33 27.62
CA SER A 197 -13.51 -5.99 28.23
C SER A 197 -12.48 -5.03 27.65
N LEU A 198 -11.20 -5.46 27.57
CA LEU A 198 -10.15 -4.66 26.94
C LEU A 198 -10.40 -4.44 25.44
N TYR A 199 -10.92 -5.43 24.72
CA TYR A 199 -11.30 -5.30 23.31
C TYR A 199 -12.29 -4.16 23.11
N ARG A 200 -13.38 -4.13 23.90
CA ARG A 200 -14.39 -3.08 23.84
C ARG A 200 -13.79 -1.71 24.16
N GLN A 201 -12.89 -1.64 25.14
CA GLN A 201 -12.19 -0.41 25.49
C GLN A 201 -11.30 0.08 24.34
N ILE A 202 -10.51 -0.78 23.71
CA ILE A 202 -9.66 -0.41 22.56
C ILE A 202 -10.52 0.07 21.40
N TYR A 203 -11.57 -0.68 21.04
CA TYR A 203 -12.50 -0.30 19.98
C TYR A 203 -13.15 1.07 20.24
N ALA A 204 -13.68 1.28 21.45
CA ALA A 204 -14.36 2.53 21.79
C ALA A 204 -13.40 3.74 21.73
N ASN A 205 -12.16 3.58 22.19
CA ASN A 205 -11.15 4.63 22.09
C ASN A 205 -10.70 4.88 20.64
N ALA A 206 -10.58 3.83 19.81
CA ALA A 206 -10.30 4.00 18.38
C ALA A 206 -11.42 4.76 17.66
N MET A 207 -12.69 4.45 17.97
CA MET A 207 -13.86 5.16 17.46
C MET A 207 -13.91 6.64 17.86
N ALA A 208 -13.51 6.95 19.09
CA ALA A 208 -13.42 8.31 19.61
C ALA A 208 -12.12 9.05 19.22
N VAL A 209 -11.20 8.38 18.51
CA VAL A 209 -9.85 8.88 18.22
C VAL A 209 -9.12 9.32 19.51
N ASN A 210 -9.41 8.65 20.63
CA ASN A 210 -8.72 8.87 21.89
C ASN A 210 -7.45 8.01 21.93
N GLY A 211 -6.32 8.63 21.57
CA GLY A 211 -5.07 7.91 21.35
C GLY A 211 -4.38 7.40 22.60
N ILE A 212 -4.60 7.95 23.80
CA ILE A 212 -3.85 7.53 25.00
C ILE A 212 -4.81 7.31 26.18
N PHE A 213 -4.77 6.13 26.76
CA PHE A 213 -5.61 5.76 27.91
C PHE A 213 -4.96 4.67 28.77
N ASN A 214 -5.47 4.51 29.98
CA ASN A 214 -5.09 3.42 30.87
C ASN A 214 -6.01 2.21 30.64
N PRO A 215 -5.52 0.97 30.69
CA PRO A 215 -6.40 -0.19 30.63
C PRO A 215 -7.23 -0.29 31.92
N ILE A 216 -8.51 -0.64 31.79
CA ILE A 216 -9.38 -0.93 32.95
C ILE A 216 -8.93 -2.24 33.60
N GLU A 217 -8.77 -3.26 32.77
CA GLU A 217 -8.31 -4.58 33.19
C GLU A 217 -6.79 -4.61 33.35
N LYS A 218 -6.32 -5.32 34.38
CA LYS A 218 -4.89 -5.56 34.58
C LYS A 218 -4.39 -6.56 33.54
N VAL A 219 -3.81 -6.09 32.46
CA VAL A 219 -3.29 -6.94 31.38
C VAL A 219 -1.77 -6.91 31.29
N ASN A 220 -1.18 -8.02 30.84
CA ASN A 220 0.22 -8.09 30.44
C ASN A 220 0.40 -7.78 28.96
N GLN A 221 1.65 -7.78 28.50
CA GLN A 221 2.04 -7.47 27.12
C GLN A 221 1.39 -8.41 26.10
N THR A 222 1.43 -9.72 26.34
CA THR A 222 0.85 -10.72 25.44
C THR A 222 -0.67 -10.59 25.34
N GLU A 223 -1.34 -10.37 26.48
CA GLU A 223 -2.79 -10.13 26.55
C GLU A 223 -3.19 -8.88 25.74
N LEU A 224 -2.43 -7.78 25.89
CA LEU A 224 -2.68 -6.55 25.13
C LEU A 224 -2.46 -6.77 23.62
N ARG A 225 -1.35 -7.40 23.23
CA ARG A 225 -1.04 -7.68 21.82
C ARG A 225 -2.16 -8.45 21.14
N HIS A 226 -2.60 -9.56 21.72
CA HIS A 226 -3.67 -10.36 21.12
C HIS A 226 -5.02 -9.65 21.13
N THR A 227 -5.32 -8.87 22.16
CA THR A 227 -6.57 -8.09 22.19
C THR A 227 -6.57 -7.01 21.11
N PHE A 228 -5.45 -6.30 20.91
CA PHE A 228 -5.31 -5.34 19.82
C PHE A 228 -5.42 -6.02 18.45
N MET A 229 -4.75 -7.16 18.25
CA MET A 229 -4.88 -7.95 17.02
C MET A 229 -6.33 -8.37 16.75
N ALA A 230 -7.06 -8.79 17.78
CA ALA A 230 -8.47 -9.15 17.66
C ALA A 230 -9.32 -7.96 17.20
N VAL A 231 -9.18 -6.78 17.82
CA VAL A 231 -9.89 -5.57 17.39
C VAL A 231 -9.53 -5.22 15.95
N PHE A 232 -8.23 -5.19 15.64
CA PHE A 232 -7.75 -4.79 14.31
C PHE A 232 -8.20 -5.76 13.22
N ASN A 233 -8.32 -7.06 13.49
CA ASN A 233 -8.74 -8.05 12.50
C ASN A 233 -10.27 -8.14 12.35
N ASP A 234 -11.03 -7.88 13.41
CA ASP A 234 -12.49 -7.88 13.38
C ASP A 234 -13.10 -6.63 12.73
N HIS A 235 -12.40 -5.49 12.76
CA HIS A 235 -12.96 -4.18 12.44
C HIS A 235 -12.30 -3.49 11.23
N PRO A 236 -12.58 -3.92 9.99
CA PRO A 236 -12.04 -3.28 8.78
C PRO A 236 -12.56 -1.84 8.57
N GLU A 237 -13.65 -1.44 9.24
CA GLU A 237 -14.19 -0.09 9.20
C GLU A 237 -13.32 0.94 9.95
N LEU A 238 -12.43 0.50 10.86
CA LEU A 238 -11.48 1.35 11.58
C LEU A 238 -10.26 1.71 10.72
N PHE A 239 -10.47 2.13 9.46
CA PHE A 239 -9.38 2.36 8.49
C PHE A 239 -8.41 3.51 8.87
N TRP A 240 -8.75 4.31 9.88
CA TRP A 240 -7.88 5.36 10.42
C TRP A 240 -6.95 4.86 11.55
N LEU A 241 -7.18 3.65 12.07
CA LEU A 241 -6.32 2.99 13.05
C LEU A 241 -5.20 2.26 12.31
N ASP A 242 -3.96 2.52 12.70
CA ASP A 242 -2.81 1.82 12.11
C ASP A 242 -2.65 0.42 12.72
N SER A 243 -1.97 -0.48 11.99
CA SER A 243 -1.59 -1.80 12.49
C SER A 243 -0.46 -1.73 13.54
N ALA A 244 -0.44 -0.69 14.35
CA ALA A 244 0.62 -0.37 15.30
C ALA A 244 0.06 0.28 16.56
N TYR A 245 0.71 0.01 17.69
CA TYR A 245 0.43 0.69 18.95
C TYR A 245 1.69 0.77 19.81
N ARG A 246 1.66 1.66 20.81
CA ARG A 246 2.67 1.72 21.87
C ARG A 246 2.05 1.40 23.20
N ALA A 247 2.84 0.84 24.10
CA ALA A 247 2.40 0.58 25.45
C ALA A 247 3.55 0.69 26.45
N LYS A 248 3.20 1.07 27.67
CA LYS A 248 4.13 1.10 28.80
C LYS A 248 3.74 0.03 29.81
N PHE A 249 4.73 -0.72 30.27
CA PHE A 249 4.54 -1.82 31.22
C PHE A 249 5.39 -1.61 32.47
N ALA A 250 4.78 -1.74 33.64
CA ALA A 250 5.52 -1.78 34.89
C ALA A 250 6.42 -3.04 34.95
N ARG A 251 7.43 -3.04 35.82
CA ARG A 251 8.35 -4.20 36.00
C ARG A 251 7.66 -5.48 36.45
N ASN A 252 6.46 -5.39 37.04
CA ASN A 252 5.64 -6.54 37.39
C ASN A 252 4.88 -7.14 36.18
N GLY A 253 5.03 -6.56 34.99
CA GLY A 253 4.39 -6.98 33.75
C GLY A 253 3.02 -6.35 33.48
N GLU A 254 2.46 -5.55 34.40
CA GLU A 254 1.15 -4.91 34.19
C GLU A 254 1.26 -3.69 33.25
N CYS A 255 0.35 -3.61 32.29
CA CYS A 255 0.20 -2.46 31.41
C CYS A 255 -0.26 -1.23 32.19
N ALA A 256 0.41 -0.09 31.96
CA ALA A 256 0.15 1.17 32.63
C ALA A 256 -0.35 2.27 31.68
N GLU A 257 -0.06 2.19 30.38
CA GLU A 257 -0.49 3.14 29.33
C GLU A 257 -0.63 2.37 28.02
N ILE A 258 -1.72 2.60 27.29
CA ILE A 258 -1.93 2.19 25.90
C ILE A 258 -1.97 3.46 25.06
N ALA A 259 -1.19 3.47 23.97
CA ALA A 259 -1.19 4.53 22.98
C ALA A 259 -1.48 3.96 21.58
N LEU A 260 -2.67 4.23 21.05
CA LEU A 260 -3.07 3.86 19.69
C LEU A 260 -2.38 4.78 18.68
N GLU A 261 -1.96 4.21 17.55
CA GLU A 261 -1.45 4.98 16.41
C GLU A 261 -2.54 5.14 15.35
N PHE A 262 -2.67 6.36 14.83
CA PHE A 262 -3.65 6.70 13.81
C PHE A 262 -2.95 7.36 12.62
N ASN A 263 -3.43 7.07 11.42
CA ASN A 263 -2.92 7.69 10.20
C ASN A 263 -3.50 9.08 9.95
N TYR A 264 -3.00 9.72 8.88
CA TYR A 264 -3.32 11.10 8.52
C TYR A 264 -4.81 11.36 8.24
N LEU A 265 -5.64 10.33 8.02
CA LEU A 265 -7.07 10.53 7.79
C LEU A 265 -7.80 11.09 9.01
N VAL A 266 -7.24 10.96 10.23
CA VAL A 266 -7.86 11.55 11.43
C VAL A 266 -7.97 13.06 11.39
N ASP A 267 -7.17 13.74 10.55
CA ASP A 267 -7.25 15.19 10.36
C ASP A 267 -8.56 15.62 9.68
N ASN A 268 -9.19 14.73 8.91
CA ASN A 268 -10.47 14.97 8.24
C ASN A 268 -11.34 13.71 8.18
N LEU A 269 -11.53 13.10 9.36
CA LEU A 269 -12.09 11.75 9.48
C LEU A 269 -13.54 11.64 8.96
N ASP A 270 -14.36 12.66 9.15
CA ASP A 270 -15.76 12.63 8.71
C ASP A 270 -15.88 12.59 7.18
N GLU A 271 -15.02 13.32 6.47
CA GLU A 271 -14.95 13.28 5.00
C GLU A 271 -14.45 11.91 4.53
N ALA A 272 -13.36 11.41 5.13
CA ALA A 272 -12.82 10.08 4.81
C ALA A 272 -13.86 8.97 5.04
N LYS A 273 -14.67 9.06 6.12
CA LYS A 273 -15.78 8.12 6.37
C LYS A 273 -16.86 8.21 5.28
N GLY A 274 -17.18 9.41 4.80
CA GLY A 274 -18.13 9.63 3.71
C GLY A 274 -17.65 9.03 2.38
N GLU A 275 -16.36 9.21 2.05
CA GLU A 275 -15.74 8.60 0.87
C GLU A 275 -15.73 7.08 0.97
N PHE A 276 -15.32 6.54 2.12
CA PHE A 276 -15.31 5.10 2.37
C PHE A 276 -16.70 4.48 2.19
N GLN A 277 -17.72 5.09 2.79
CA GLN A 277 -19.12 4.65 2.63
C GLN A 277 -19.59 4.74 1.18
N SER A 278 -19.21 5.79 0.45
CA SER A 278 -19.57 5.95 -0.96
C SER A 278 -18.89 4.90 -1.85
N GLY A 279 -17.60 4.61 -1.59
CA GLY A 279 -16.85 3.55 -2.25
C GLY A 279 -17.49 2.18 -2.03
N ALA A 280 -17.84 1.87 -0.78
CA ALA A 280 -18.54 0.63 -0.44
C ALA A 280 -19.92 0.53 -1.10
N GLU A 281 -20.73 1.59 -1.04
CA GLU A 281 -22.10 1.60 -1.58
C GLU A 281 -22.12 1.42 -3.11
N SER A 282 -21.07 1.86 -3.82
CA SER A 282 -20.93 1.63 -5.25
C SER A 282 -20.88 0.14 -5.64
N ILE A 283 -20.50 -0.74 -4.71
CA ILE A 283 -20.51 -2.20 -4.89
C ILE A 283 -21.76 -2.81 -4.22
N LEU A 284 -22.07 -2.43 -2.97
CA LEU A 284 -23.17 -3.01 -2.19
C LEU A 284 -24.53 -2.87 -2.88
N SER A 285 -24.78 -1.75 -3.56
CA SER A 285 -26.05 -1.49 -4.25
C SER A 285 -26.38 -2.53 -5.33
N GLY A 286 -25.37 -3.07 -6.01
CA GLY A 286 -25.53 -4.16 -6.99
C GLY A 286 -25.70 -5.53 -6.35
N ALA A 287 -25.04 -5.79 -5.23
CA ALA A 287 -25.09 -7.08 -4.54
C ALA A 287 -26.40 -7.30 -3.74
N ARG A 288 -26.95 -6.28 -3.09
CA ARG A 288 -28.07 -6.43 -2.13
C ARG A 288 -29.32 -7.14 -2.66
N ASN A 289 -29.59 -7.04 -3.96
CA ASN A 289 -30.77 -7.63 -4.58
C ASN A 289 -30.54 -9.03 -5.17
N LEU A 290 -29.32 -9.57 -5.04
CA LEU A 290 -29.00 -10.92 -5.48
C LEU A 290 -29.64 -11.97 -4.56
N GLY A 291 -30.00 -13.12 -5.14
CA GLY A 291 -30.90 -14.08 -4.51
C GLY A 291 -30.25 -14.87 -3.38
N SER A 292 -29.00 -15.28 -3.57
CA SER A 292 -28.24 -16.11 -2.63
C SER A 292 -26.97 -15.43 -2.13
N ASP A 293 -26.47 -15.88 -0.98
CA ASP A 293 -25.24 -15.34 -0.39
C ASP A 293 -24.00 -15.61 -1.26
N TYR A 294 -23.99 -16.74 -1.98
CA TYR A 294 -22.97 -17.02 -2.99
C TYR A 294 -23.02 -16.05 -4.19
N GLU A 295 -24.22 -15.72 -4.71
CA GLU A 295 -24.31 -14.73 -5.80
C GLU A 295 -23.81 -13.35 -5.34
N LYS A 296 -24.11 -12.96 -4.10
CA LYS A 296 -23.61 -11.73 -3.49
C LYS A 296 -22.09 -11.74 -3.35
N GLU A 297 -21.53 -12.83 -2.84
CA GLU A 297 -20.09 -13.03 -2.72
C GLU A 297 -19.40 -12.93 -4.07
N LEU A 298 -19.85 -13.69 -5.07
CA LEU A 298 -19.28 -13.70 -6.41
C LEU A 298 -19.33 -12.31 -7.05
N TYR A 299 -20.44 -11.57 -6.86
CA TYR A 299 -20.55 -10.19 -7.33
C TYR A 299 -19.51 -9.28 -6.68
N VAL A 300 -19.41 -9.32 -5.34
CA VAL A 300 -18.47 -8.49 -4.58
C VAL A 300 -17.03 -8.83 -4.95
N HIS A 301 -16.70 -10.12 -5.02
CA HIS A 301 -15.39 -10.61 -5.43
C HIS A 301 -14.99 -10.02 -6.80
N ASN A 302 -15.82 -10.24 -7.82
CA ASN A 302 -15.56 -9.72 -9.16
C ASN A 302 -15.45 -8.20 -9.20
N ALA A 303 -16.33 -7.48 -8.48
CA ALA A 303 -16.29 -6.02 -8.43
C ALA A 303 -15.02 -5.47 -7.76
N LEU A 304 -14.45 -6.17 -6.78
CA LEU A 304 -13.16 -5.80 -6.18
C LEU A 304 -12.01 -6.06 -7.15
N LEU A 305 -11.96 -7.23 -7.79
CA LEU A 305 -10.94 -7.56 -8.80
C LEU A 305 -10.95 -6.57 -9.96
N ASP A 306 -12.13 -6.18 -10.44
CA ASP A 306 -12.25 -5.25 -11.57
C ASP A 306 -11.89 -3.80 -11.19
N ARG A 307 -11.91 -3.45 -9.89
CA ARG A 307 -11.69 -2.08 -9.39
C ARG A 307 -10.30 -1.84 -8.83
N ILE A 308 -9.68 -2.86 -8.25
CA ILE A 308 -8.46 -2.71 -7.47
C ILE A 308 -7.25 -3.09 -8.32
N THR A 309 -6.22 -2.26 -8.26
CA THR A 309 -4.88 -2.60 -8.75
C THR A 309 -3.97 -2.99 -7.59
N TYR A 310 -3.32 -4.15 -7.67
CA TYR A 310 -2.30 -4.52 -6.69
C TYR A 310 -1.09 -3.57 -6.74
N ASP A 311 -0.77 -2.92 -5.61
CA ASP A 311 0.30 -1.92 -5.50
C ASP A 311 0.89 -1.88 -4.07
N MET A 312 2.13 -2.36 -3.94
CA MET A 312 2.91 -2.31 -2.69
C MET A 312 3.21 -0.90 -2.19
N GLY A 313 3.19 0.10 -3.08
CA GLY A 313 3.42 1.51 -2.77
C GLY A 313 2.15 2.31 -2.47
N ALA A 314 0.97 1.69 -2.54
CA ALA A 314 -0.29 2.38 -2.29
C ALA A 314 -0.37 2.94 -0.86
N PRO A 315 -0.80 4.21 -0.67
CA PRO A 315 -1.07 4.74 0.66
C PRO A 315 -2.12 3.91 1.39
N LEU A 316 -1.89 3.68 2.69
CA LEU A 316 -2.83 2.96 3.56
C LEU A 316 -3.17 1.53 3.07
N ASN A 317 -2.26 0.89 2.32
CA ASN A 317 -2.47 -0.43 1.70
C ASN A 317 -2.78 -1.58 2.69
N GLN A 318 -2.63 -1.35 4.00
CA GLN A 318 -3.05 -2.27 5.06
C GLN A 318 -4.53 -2.12 5.48
N SER A 319 -5.28 -1.22 4.85
CA SER A 319 -6.67 -0.85 5.22
C SER A 319 -7.65 -1.09 4.07
N ALA A 320 -8.93 -1.30 4.40
CA ALA A 320 -10.01 -1.34 3.41
C ALA A 320 -10.17 -0.01 2.63
N TYR A 321 -9.73 1.12 3.19
CA TYR A 321 -9.84 2.44 2.56
C TYR A 321 -9.00 2.54 1.28
N SER A 322 -7.78 1.98 1.29
CA SER A 322 -6.93 1.93 0.09
C SER A 322 -7.59 1.19 -1.09
N ALA A 323 -8.37 0.14 -0.80
CA ALA A 323 -9.11 -0.62 -1.79
C ALA A 323 -10.38 0.12 -2.27
N LEU A 324 -11.26 0.52 -1.35
CA LEU A 324 -12.59 1.06 -1.68
C LEU A 324 -12.55 2.50 -2.18
N VAL A 325 -11.61 3.30 -1.69
CA VAL A 325 -11.44 4.71 -2.06
C VAL A 325 -10.23 4.88 -2.99
N GLY A 326 -9.08 4.32 -2.60
CA GLY A 326 -7.84 4.48 -3.37
C GLY A 326 -7.79 3.68 -4.68
N GLY A 327 -8.54 2.58 -4.79
CA GLY A 327 -8.54 1.69 -5.95
C GLY A 327 -7.22 0.93 -6.14
N ARG A 328 -6.30 0.96 -5.17
CA ARG A 328 -5.02 0.27 -5.23
C ARG A 328 -4.53 -0.13 -3.85
N THR A 329 -4.03 -1.35 -3.72
CA THR A 329 -3.72 -1.91 -2.40
C THR A 329 -2.87 -3.19 -2.47
N VAL A 330 -2.58 -3.80 -1.31
CA VAL A 330 -1.95 -5.13 -1.18
C VAL A 330 -2.93 -6.12 -0.57
N CYS A 331 -2.50 -7.36 -0.32
CA CYS A 331 -3.40 -8.42 0.13
C CYS A 331 -4.26 -8.06 1.36
N ALA A 332 -3.72 -7.27 2.29
CA ALA A 332 -4.44 -6.76 3.44
C ALA A 332 -5.67 -5.90 3.07
N GLY A 333 -5.55 -4.98 2.09
CA GLY A 333 -6.67 -4.14 1.66
C GLY A 333 -7.71 -4.89 0.84
N TYR A 334 -7.31 -5.85 0.00
CA TYR A 334 -8.24 -6.78 -0.67
C TYR A 334 -9.08 -7.52 0.39
N ALA A 335 -8.40 -8.18 1.34
CA ALA A 335 -9.08 -9.01 2.32
C ALA A 335 -9.97 -8.20 3.28
N ARG A 336 -9.56 -6.98 3.67
CA ARG A 336 -10.36 -6.10 4.54
C ARG A 336 -11.56 -5.49 3.84
N SER A 337 -11.42 -5.10 2.57
CA SER A 337 -12.55 -4.57 1.80
C SER A 337 -13.59 -5.65 1.51
N PHE A 338 -13.14 -6.88 1.17
CA PHE A 338 -14.02 -8.04 1.04
C PHE A 338 -14.73 -8.37 2.35
N GLN A 339 -14.00 -8.43 3.47
CA GLN A 339 -14.57 -8.61 4.81
C GLN A 339 -15.68 -7.58 5.11
N TYR A 340 -15.39 -6.30 4.91
CA TYR A 340 -16.32 -5.21 5.18
C TYR A 340 -17.60 -5.35 4.34
N LEU A 341 -17.45 -5.52 3.02
CA LEU A 341 -18.60 -5.61 2.11
C LEU A 341 -19.48 -6.83 2.38
N MET A 342 -18.89 -8.00 2.66
CA MET A 342 -19.66 -9.20 2.97
C MET A 342 -20.39 -9.08 4.31
N THR A 343 -19.75 -8.46 5.31
CA THR A 343 -20.39 -8.17 6.61
C THR A 343 -21.57 -7.22 6.45
N GLU A 344 -21.45 -6.16 5.65
CA GLU A 344 -22.54 -5.23 5.32
C GLU A 344 -23.70 -5.90 4.55
N LEU A 345 -23.44 -7.01 3.86
CA LEU A 345 -24.46 -7.85 3.21
C LEU A 345 -25.08 -8.89 4.15
N GLY A 346 -24.68 -8.90 5.41
CA GLY A 346 -25.14 -9.84 6.43
C GLY A 346 -24.49 -11.22 6.34
N ILE A 347 -23.34 -11.35 5.68
CA ILE A 347 -22.65 -12.61 5.46
C ILE A 347 -21.36 -12.64 6.30
N PRO A 348 -21.21 -13.59 7.24
CA PRO A 348 -19.99 -13.70 8.03
C PRO A 348 -18.77 -13.93 7.15
N CYS A 349 -17.82 -13.01 7.22
CA CYS A 349 -16.56 -13.05 6.49
C CYS A 349 -15.46 -12.57 7.43
N TYR A 350 -14.39 -13.34 7.55
CA TYR A 350 -13.35 -13.15 8.54
C TYR A 350 -12.04 -12.82 7.85
N TYR A 351 -11.35 -11.79 8.33
CA TYR A 351 -9.98 -11.49 7.93
C TYR A 351 -9.05 -12.59 8.46
N CYS A 352 -8.36 -13.30 7.58
CA CYS A 352 -7.47 -14.39 7.92
C CYS A 352 -6.03 -14.00 7.56
N THR A 353 -5.11 -14.20 8.49
CA THR A 353 -3.69 -13.88 8.34
C THR A 353 -2.85 -15.14 8.42
N GLY A 354 -1.74 -15.16 7.68
CA GLY A 354 -0.81 -16.26 7.78
C GLY A 354 0.37 -16.18 6.82
N TYR A 355 0.78 -17.34 6.33
CA TYR A 355 1.92 -17.52 5.47
C TYR A 355 1.51 -18.17 4.14
N ALA A 356 1.91 -17.51 3.05
CA ALA A 356 1.79 -18.00 1.68
C ALA A 356 3.07 -17.61 0.92
N GLY A 357 4.21 -18.20 1.31
CA GLY A 357 5.57 -17.82 0.87
C GLY A 357 6.12 -16.55 1.52
N GLU A 358 5.24 -15.61 1.81
CA GLU A 358 5.46 -14.42 2.63
C GLU A 358 4.29 -14.20 3.61
N SER A 359 4.35 -13.14 4.42
CA SER A 359 3.20 -12.76 5.27
C SER A 359 2.04 -12.37 4.35
N HIS A 360 0.89 -13.01 4.55
CA HIS A 360 -0.26 -12.89 3.66
C HIS A 360 -1.57 -12.75 4.42
N ALA A 361 -2.57 -12.18 3.75
CA ALA A 361 -3.91 -12.02 4.26
C ALA A 361 -4.95 -12.35 3.20
N TRP A 362 -5.98 -13.09 3.60
CA TRP A 362 -7.11 -13.53 2.78
C TRP A 362 -8.37 -13.61 3.66
N ASN A 363 -9.43 -14.27 3.20
CA ASN A 363 -10.68 -14.38 3.95
C ASN A 363 -11.16 -15.81 4.19
N ILE A 364 -11.90 -15.96 5.28
CA ILE A 364 -12.75 -17.13 5.53
C ILE A 364 -14.20 -16.66 5.52
N ILE A 365 -15.01 -17.20 4.62
CA ILE A 365 -16.41 -16.81 4.45
C ILE A 365 -17.34 -17.96 4.81
N ARG A 366 -18.49 -17.63 5.39
CA ARG A 366 -19.54 -18.60 5.71
C ARG A 366 -20.72 -18.48 4.75
N LEU A 367 -20.98 -19.56 4.00
CA LEU A 367 -22.08 -19.66 3.05
C LEU A 367 -22.95 -20.87 3.42
N ASP A 368 -24.25 -20.66 3.58
CA ASP A 368 -25.23 -21.73 3.91
C ASP A 368 -24.80 -22.62 5.09
N GLY A 369 -24.09 -22.06 6.06
CA GLY A 369 -23.65 -22.78 7.26
C GLY A 369 -22.28 -23.47 7.16
N GLU A 370 -21.62 -23.43 6.00
CA GLU A 370 -20.28 -23.99 5.79
C GLU A 370 -19.24 -22.88 5.60
N TYR A 371 -17.98 -23.16 5.93
CA TYR A 371 -16.87 -22.21 5.79
C TYR A 371 -15.97 -22.55 4.62
N TYR A 372 -15.48 -21.50 3.95
CA TYR A 372 -14.64 -21.55 2.76
C TYR A 372 -13.49 -20.54 2.87
N ASN A 373 -12.32 -20.85 2.31
CA ASN A 373 -11.25 -19.87 2.10
C ASN A 373 -11.48 -19.14 0.77
N ALA A 374 -11.23 -17.83 0.75
CA ALA A 374 -11.24 -17.00 -0.44
C ALA A 374 -10.03 -16.04 -0.43
N ASP A 375 -9.22 -16.03 -1.48
CA ASP A 375 -8.11 -15.08 -1.65
C ASP A 375 -8.25 -14.26 -2.93
N ALA A 376 -8.95 -13.13 -2.79
CA ALA A 376 -9.15 -12.16 -3.87
C ALA A 376 -7.84 -11.59 -4.44
N THR A 377 -6.74 -11.59 -3.69
CA THR A 377 -5.46 -11.03 -4.16
C THR A 377 -4.79 -11.94 -5.18
N TRP A 378 -4.85 -13.24 -4.92
CA TRP A 378 -4.31 -14.27 -5.81
C TRP A 378 -5.26 -14.60 -6.96
N ASP A 379 -6.57 -14.47 -6.73
CA ASP A 379 -7.58 -14.50 -7.79
C ASP A 379 -7.52 -13.26 -8.71
N ASP A 380 -6.92 -12.15 -8.28
CA ASP A 380 -6.60 -11.00 -9.13
C ASP A 380 -5.36 -11.25 -10.03
N THR A 381 -5.32 -12.41 -10.68
CA THR A 381 -4.29 -12.76 -11.66
C THR A 381 -4.90 -13.43 -12.88
N ASN A 382 -4.29 -13.22 -14.05
CA ASN A 382 -4.73 -13.83 -15.30
C ASN A 382 -3.90 -15.11 -15.56
N PRO A 383 -4.53 -16.26 -15.88
CA PRO A 383 -5.94 -16.48 -16.17
C PRO A 383 -6.84 -16.88 -14.99
N ASP A 384 -6.27 -17.05 -13.79
CA ASP A 384 -6.94 -17.76 -12.70
C ASP A 384 -7.78 -16.84 -11.81
N LYS A 385 -8.90 -16.33 -12.35
CA LYS A 385 -9.85 -15.46 -11.61
C LYS A 385 -10.55 -16.13 -10.41
N TYR A 386 -10.49 -17.46 -10.31
CA TYR A 386 -11.20 -18.27 -9.30
C TYR A 386 -10.36 -19.43 -8.73
N GLY A 387 -9.03 -19.35 -8.89
CA GLY A 387 -8.09 -20.37 -8.44
C GLY A 387 -8.08 -20.57 -6.92
N TYR A 388 -8.48 -19.55 -6.17
CA TYR A 388 -8.49 -19.46 -4.71
C TYR A 388 -9.84 -19.05 -4.13
N PHE A 389 -10.90 -19.09 -4.94
CA PHE A 389 -12.26 -18.76 -4.55
C PHE A 389 -13.00 -19.97 -3.98
N ASN A 390 -13.60 -19.82 -2.80
CA ASN A 390 -14.39 -20.86 -2.12
C ASN A 390 -13.72 -22.24 -1.95
N LYS A 391 -12.47 -22.27 -1.49
CA LYS A 391 -11.70 -23.51 -1.32
C LYS A 391 -11.76 -24.08 0.10
N THR A 392 -11.63 -25.40 0.20
CA THR A 392 -11.42 -26.09 1.48
C THR A 392 -10.02 -25.86 2.03
N ASP A 393 -9.82 -26.12 3.33
CA ASP A 393 -8.49 -26.13 3.94
C ASP A 393 -7.56 -27.16 3.28
N SER A 394 -8.10 -28.29 2.82
CA SER A 394 -7.31 -29.30 2.11
C SER A 394 -6.77 -28.76 0.79
N GLU A 395 -7.57 -27.99 0.05
CA GLU A 395 -7.17 -27.35 -1.21
C GLU A 395 -6.17 -26.20 -0.97
N PHE A 396 -6.31 -25.45 0.12
CA PHE A 396 -5.38 -24.38 0.53
C PHE A 396 -4.07 -24.90 1.14
N SER A 397 -4.05 -26.10 1.72
CA SER A 397 -2.93 -26.59 2.54
C SER A 397 -1.57 -26.67 1.84
N THR A 398 -1.55 -26.66 0.50
CA THR A 398 -0.32 -26.65 -0.29
C THR A 398 0.23 -25.25 -0.54
N THR A 399 -0.56 -24.20 -0.39
CA THR A 399 -0.22 -22.82 -0.75
C THR A 399 -0.36 -21.82 0.40
N HIS A 400 -1.19 -22.14 1.40
CA HIS A 400 -1.55 -21.27 2.50
C HIS A 400 -1.46 -21.98 3.85
N ARG A 401 -1.07 -21.22 4.87
CA ARG A 401 -1.05 -21.65 6.26
C ARG A 401 -1.47 -20.50 7.16
N ARG A 402 -2.57 -20.67 7.90
CA ARG A 402 -3.00 -19.70 8.93
C ARG A 402 -1.94 -19.56 10.02
N GLU A 403 -1.74 -18.35 10.53
CA GLU A 403 -0.84 -18.04 11.66
C GLU A 403 -1.55 -17.18 12.72
N ASP A 404 -0.90 -17.01 13.88
CA ASP A 404 -1.41 -16.24 15.02
C ASP A 404 -2.85 -16.63 15.42
N LEU A 405 -3.73 -15.65 15.67
CA LEU A 405 -5.11 -15.90 16.06
C LEU A 405 -5.91 -16.61 14.96
N SER A 406 -5.49 -16.52 13.69
CA SER A 406 -6.23 -17.10 12.56
C SER A 406 -6.25 -18.63 12.58
N VAL A 407 -5.34 -19.29 13.31
CA VAL A 407 -5.37 -20.75 13.49
C VAL A 407 -6.63 -21.24 14.22
N TYR A 408 -7.28 -20.34 14.96
CA TYR A 408 -8.49 -20.62 15.73
C TYR A 408 -9.79 -20.26 14.99
N LEU A 409 -9.71 -19.66 13.80
CA LEU A 409 -10.89 -19.46 12.96
C LEU A 409 -11.46 -20.82 12.51
N PRO A 410 -12.78 -20.93 12.26
CA PRO A 410 -13.41 -22.19 11.85
C PRO A 410 -12.71 -22.88 10.67
N ALA A 411 -12.65 -24.21 10.70
CA ALA A 411 -12.13 -25.00 9.59
C ALA A 411 -13.02 -24.88 8.34
N CYS A 412 -12.38 -24.70 7.19
CA CYS A 412 -13.05 -24.60 5.89
C CYS A 412 -13.22 -25.99 5.28
N ASN A 413 -14.35 -26.62 5.58
CA ASN A 413 -14.72 -27.94 5.04
C ASN A 413 -15.90 -27.87 4.05
N GLY A 414 -16.37 -26.66 3.72
CA GLY A 414 -17.45 -26.47 2.77
C GLY A 414 -17.04 -26.95 1.37
N THR A 415 -17.94 -27.67 0.70
CA THR A 415 -17.68 -28.21 -0.66
C THR A 415 -18.77 -27.84 -1.65
N LYS A 416 -19.90 -27.30 -1.18
CA LYS A 416 -21.05 -26.97 -2.04
C LYS A 416 -20.71 -25.90 -3.08
N TYR A 417 -19.89 -24.92 -2.71
CA TYR A 417 -19.51 -23.79 -3.57
C TYR A 417 -18.08 -23.87 -4.11
N SER A 418 -17.35 -24.95 -3.85
CA SER A 418 -15.99 -25.11 -4.34
C SER A 418 -15.97 -25.46 -5.84
N ASN A 419 -15.14 -24.76 -6.61
CA ASN A 419 -14.89 -25.00 -8.04
C ASN A 419 -16.14 -24.91 -8.95
N LEU A 420 -17.16 -24.12 -8.59
CA LEU A 420 -18.36 -23.96 -9.42
C LEU A 420 -18.05 -23.26 -10.74
N GLU A 421 -17.12 -22.31 -10.70
CA GLU A 421 -16.70 -21.47 -11.81
C GLU A 421 -15.93 -22.29 -12.86
N ASP A 422 -15.14 -23.28 -12.42
CA ASP A 422 -14.42 -24.23 -13.29
C ASP A 422 -15.39 -25.11 -14.08
N SER A 423 -16.52 -25.51 -13.48
CA SER A 423 -17.51 -26.37 -14.13
C SER A 423 -18.30 -25.66 -15.25
N THR A 424 -18.31 -24.33 -15.25
CA THR A 424 -18.94 -23.53 -16.31
C THR A 424 -18.07 -23.35 -17.56
N GLN A 425 -16.77 -23.68 -17.48
CA GLN A 425 -15.84 -23.62 -18.60
C GLN A 425 -15.97 -24.85 -19.55
N GLU A 426 -16.51 -25.99 -19.11
CA GLU A 426 -16.60 -27.22 -19.92
C GLU A 426 -18.02 -27.66 -20.34
N SER A 427 -19.10 -26.98 -19.94
CA SER A 427 -20.43 -27.32 -20.47
C SER A 427 -21.46 -26.19 -20.40
N SER A 428 -21.51 -25.33 -21.42
CA SER A 428 -22.80 -24.77 -21.81
C SER A 428 -22.85 -24.33 -23.28
N PRO A 429 -23.81 -24.84 -24.07
CA PRO A 429 -24.23 -24.19 -25.29
C PRO A 429 -25.06 -22.95 -24.93
N GLU A 430 -24.52 -21.78 -25.27
CA GLU A 430 -25.20 -20.52 -25.57
C GLU A 430 -26.68 -20.43 -25.12
N GLN A 431 -26.91 -20.06 -23.85
CA GLN A 431 -28.17 -19.45 -23.44
C GLN A 431 -27.91 -18.18 -22.62
N ALA A 432 -28.10 -17.06 -23.34
CA ALA A 432 -28.15 -15.67 -22.94
C ALA A 432 -28.34 -15.36 -21.44
N GLN A 433 -27.24 -14.98 -20.79
CA GLN A 433 -27.23 -13.86 -19.85
C GLN A 433 -26.95 -12.56 -20.63
N PRO A 434 -27.36 -11.36 -20.15
CA PRO A 434 -27.18 -10.13 -20.90
C PRO A 434 -25.68 -9.93 -21.15
N GLN A 435 -25.32 -10.04 -22.42
CA GLN A 435 -23.98 -9.80 -22.92
C GLN A 435 -23.57 -8.40 -22.46
N TYR A 436 -22.60 -8.31 -21.55
CA TYR A 436 -21.82 -7.09 -21.44
C TYR A 436 -21.10 -6.96 -22.77
N VAL A 437 -21.71 -6.22 -23.68
CA VAL A 437 -21.04 -5.79 -24.89
C VAL A 437 -20.09 -4.73 -24.40
N ASP A 438 -18.80 -5.02 -24.41
CA ASP A 438 -17.80 -3.97 -24.30
C ASP A 438 -18.01 -3.05 -25.51
N GLU A 439 -18.75 -1.96 -25.32
CA GLU A 439 -19.08 -0.99 -26.36
C GLU A 439 -17.86 -0.17 -26.80
N ARG A 440 -16.71 -0.31 -26.11
CA ARG A 440 -15.46 0.30 -26.54
C ARG A 440 -15.01 -0.33 -27.85
N ARG A 441 -14.31 0.46 -28.67
CA ARG A 441 -13.84 0.01 -29.98
C ARG A 441 -12.62 -0.89 -29.82
N SER A 442 -12.54 -1.94 -30.62
CA SER A 442 -11.35 -2.78 -30.74
C SER A 442 -10.27 -2.09 -31.59
N LEU A 443 -9.02 -2.54 -31.43
CA LEU A 443 -7.88 -2.06 -32.23
C LEU A 443 -8.13 -2.17 -33.75
N ASN A 444 -8.79 -3.25 -34.18
CA ASN A 444 -9.11 -3.48 -35.58
C ASN A 444 -10.22 -2.55 -36.10
N GLU A 445 -11.21 -2.21 -35.26
CA GLU A 445 -12.31 -1.30 -35.63
C GLU A 445 -11.84 0.14 -35.84
N ILE A 446 -10.82 0.56 -35.11
CA ILE A 446 -10.17 1.86 -35.30
C ILE A 446 -9.10 1.84 -36.41
N GLY A 447 -8.88 0.70 -37.07
CA GLY A 447 -8.01 0.58 -38.24
C GLY A 447 -6.52 0.38 -37.92
N PHE A 448 -6.20 0.00 -36.69
CA PHE A 448 -4.83 -0.24 -36.23
C PHE A 448 -4.57 -1.73 -35.98
N SER A 449 -3.32 -2.09 -35.76
CA SER A 449 -2.87 -3.46 -35.50
C SER A 449 -1.82 -3.50 -34.39
N GLU A 450 -1.46 -4.68 -33.90
CA GLU A 450 -0.50 -4.85 -32.80
C GLU A 450 0.86 -4.16 -33.00
N LYS A 451 1.26 -3.94 -34.25
CA LYS A 451 2.53 -3.26 -34.58
C LYS A 451 2.48 -1.75 -34.32
N ASP A 452 1.28 -1.19 -34.20
CA ASP A 452 1.03 0.24 -34.03
C ASP A 452 0.88 0.60 -32.53
N VAL A 453 0.95 -0.41 -31.66
CA VAL A 453 0.83 -0.29 -30.21
C VAL A 453 2.19 -0.03 -29.58
N LEU A 454 2.29 1.06 -28.83
CA LEU A 454 3.48 1.52 -28.12
C LEU A 454 3.49 0.93 -26.71
N ARG A 455 4.64 0.44 -26.27
CA ARG A 455 4.78 -0.37 -25.04
C ARG A 455 5.68 0.24 -23.99
N SER A 456 6.15 1.47 -24.23
CA SER A 456 6.93 2.22 -23.26
C SER A 456 6.82 3.72 -23.50
N LEU A 457 7.11 4.51 -22.46
CA LEU A 457 7.14 5.97 -22.55
C LEU A 457 8.18 6.45 -23.58
N GLN A 458 9.27 5.71 -23.75
CA GLN A 458 10.28 6.02 -24.76
C GLN A 458 9.74 5.80 -26.19
N GLU A 459 9.04 4.68 -26.45
CA GLU A 459 8.40 4.44 -27.74
C GLU A 459 7.34 5.51 -28.05
N TYR A 460 6.59 5.93 -27.03
CA TYR A 460 5.65 7.03 -27.11
C TYR A 460 6.32 8.35 -27.53
N TYR A 461 7.43 8.73 -26.88
CA TYR A 461 8.18 9.93 -27.24
C TYR A 461 8.79 9.88 -28.63
N ASP A 462 9.37 8.74 -29.01
CA ASP A 462 9.99 8.56 -30.32
C ASP A 462 8.94 8.66 -31.43
N ASP A 463 7.75 8.10 -31.19
CA ASP A 463 6.66 8.18 -32.16
C ASP A 463 6.06 9.59 -32.24
N CYS A 464 5.85 10.27 -31.11
CA CYS A 464 5.42 11.68 -31.08
C CYS A 464 6.40 12.57 -31.86
N TYR A 465 7.71 12.44 -31.61
CA TYR A 465 8.75 13.17 -32.33
C TYR A 465 8.66 12.93 -33.84
N ARG A 466 8.57 11.65 -34.25
CA ARG A 466 8.47 11.25 -35.66
C ARG A 466 7.23 11.83 -36.34
N GLN A 467 6.08 11.80 -35.67
CA GLN A 467 4.82 12.30 -36.24
C GLN A 467 4.85 13.82 -36.38
N LEU A 468 5.39 14.54 -35.39
CA LEU A 468 5.48 16.00 -35.39
C LEU A 468 6.48 16.56 -36.42
N THR A 469 7.62 15.91 -36.59
CA THR A 469 8.64 16.33 -37.57
C THR A 469 8.27 16.00 -39.01
N THR A 470 7.23 15.18 -39.21
CA THR A 470 6.75 14.79 -40.55
C THR A 470 5.49 15.57 -40.98
N ALA A 471 4.84 16.28 -40.06
CA ALA A 471 3.58 16.99 -40.30
C ALA A 471 3.79 18.51 -40.56
N GLY A 472 2.82 19.14 -41.26
CA GLY A 472 2.85 20.57 -41.61
C GLY A 472 2.35 21.50 -40.50
N ASP A 473 1.89 22.70 -40.84
CA ASP A 473 1.62 23.80 -39.87
C ASP A 473 0.48 23.56 -38.83
N PHE A 474 -0.32 22.49 -38.94
CA PHE A 474 -1.32 22.09 -37.94
C PHE A 474 -1.29 20.57 -37.78
N ILE A 475 -1.04 20.08 -36.56
CA ILE A 475 -0.68 18.69 -36.34
C ILE A 475 -1.70 18.01 -35.42
N GLU A 476 -2.54 17.18 -36.03
CA GLU A 476 -3.36 16.18 -35.37
C GLU A 476 -2.80 14.80 -35.67
N PHE A 477 -2.57 13.99 -34.64
CA PHE A 477 -2.20 12.59 -34.80
C PHE A 477 -2.71 11.74 -33.64
N VAL A 478 -2.48 10.44 -33.75
CA VAL A 478 -2.86 9.49 -32.71
C VAL A 478 -1.70 8.58 -32.33
N ASN A 479 -1.69 8.15 -31.07
CA ASN A 479 -0.89 7.04 -30.57
C ASN A 479 -1.79 6.00 -29.91
N ILE A 480 -1.32 4.77 -29.85
CA ILE A 480 -1.99 3.71 -29.10
C ILE A 480 -1.00 3.18 -28.09
N VAL A 481 -1.33 3.31 -26.81
CA VAL A 481 -0.52 2.76 -25.73
C VAL A 481 -1.13 1.45 -25.25
N ASP A 482 -0.28 0.51 -24.85
CA ASP A 482 -0.69 -0.86 -24.58
C ASP A 482 -1.47 -1.07 -23.27
N SER A 483 -1.53 -0.05 -22.42
CA SER A 483 -2.14 -0.10 -21.10
C SER A 483 -2.57 1.29 -20.61
N GLU A 484 -3.57 1.32 -19.72
CA GLU A 484 -3.92 2.55 -18.97
C GLU A 484 -2.76 3.03 -18.09
N ASP A 485 -1.91 2.14 -17.59
CA ASP A 485 -0.70 2.50 -16.83
C ASP A 485 0.28 3.32 -17.69
N LEU A 486 0.56 2.87 -18.92
CA LEU A 486 1.40 3.63 -19.84
C LEU A 486 0.76 4.96 -20.25
N TRP A 487 -0.57 5.03 -20.37
CA TRP A 487 -1.26 6.31 -20.53
C TRP A 487 -1.03 7.22 -19.32
N MET A 488 -1.17 6.73 -18.09
CA MET A 488 -0.93 7.52 -16.89
C MET A 488 0.52 8.01 -16.76
N GLU A 489 1.50 7.23 -17.24
CA GLU A 489 2.89 7.69 -17.38
C GLU A 489 3.01 8.86 -18.37
N CYS A 490 2.36 8.77 -19.52
CA CYS A 490 2.31 9.86 -20.51
C CYS A 490 1.64 11.10 -19.92
N TYR A 491 0.48 10.94 -19.27
CA TYR A 491 -0.27 12.03 -18.63
C TYR A 491 0.57 12.76 -17.58
N ARG A 492 1.24 12.02 -16.69
CA ARG A 492 2.14 12.61 -15.68
C ARG A 492 3.31 13.36 -16.32
N ALA A 493 3.81 12.88 -17.45
CA ALA A 493 4.85 13.59 -18.19
C ALA A 493 4.37 14.94 -18.72
N TYR A 494 3.09 15.08 -19.09
CA TYR A 494 2.49 16.39 -19.42
C TYR A 494 2.27 17.26 -18.19
N GLU A 495 1.75 16.71 -17.08
CA GLU A 495 1.54 17.47 -15.84
C GLU A 495 2.84 18.06 -15.26
N SER A 496 3.95 17.32 -15.41
CA SER A 496 5.24 17.70 -14.85
C SER A 496 6.18 18.36 -15.86
N ASP A 497 5.70 18.72 -17.05
CA ASP A 497 6.48 19.23 -18.19
C ASP A 497 7.62 18.32 -18.70
N ASN A 498 7.72 17.07 -18.22
CA ASN A 498 8.79 16.15 -18.60
C ASN A 498 8.70 15.66 -20.06
N TYR A 499 7.51 15.75 -20.67
CA TYR A 499 7.33 15.46 -22.09
C TYR A 499 8.19 16.37 -22.98
N SER A 500 8.53 17.57 -22.50
CA SER A 500 9.35 18.53 -23.25
C SER A 500 10.76 18.00 -23.48
N PHE A 501 11.39 17.49 -22.42
CA PHE A 501 12.69 16.82 -22.48
C PHE A 501 12.62 15.50 -23.27
N GLY A 502 11.49 14.80 -23.19
CA GLY A 502 11.27 13.54 -23.91
C GLY A 502 11.28 13.70 -25.42
N TYR A 503 10.60 14.71 -25.96
CA TYR A 503 10.60 14.95 -27.40
C TYR A 503 10.33 16.40 -27.83
N MET A 504 9.52 17.19 -27.11
CA MET A 504 9.03 18.47 -27.63
C MET A 504 10.12 19.52 -27.81
N ASP A 505 11.13 19.58 -26.95
CA ASP A 505 12.24 20.55 -27.07
C ASP A 505 12.98 20.38 -28.40
N ARG A 506 13.18 19.12 -28.82
CA ARG A 506 13.79 18.78 -30.12
C ARG A 506 12.88 19.17 -31.28
N VAL A 507 11.56 18.98 -31.14
CA VAL A 507 10.57 19.39 -32.16
C VAL A 507 10.57 20.90 -32.34
N LEU A 508 10.54 21.67 -31.24
CA LEU A 508 10.54 23.14 -31.28
C LEU A 508 11.82 23.69 -31.93
N GLU A 509 12.98 23.11 -31.61
CA GLU A 509 14.26 23.46 -32.24
C GLU A 509 14.25 23.19 -33.75
N GLU A 510 13.76 22.02 -34.17
CA GLU A 510 13.74 21.61 -35.58
C GLU A 510 12.76 22.43 -36.43
N LEU A 511 11.60 22.78 -35.86
CA LEU A 511 10.59 23.60 -36.52
C LEU A 511 10.87 25.12 -36.40
N GLY A 512 11.81 25.53 -35.55
CA GLY A 512 12.12 26.93 -35.27
C GLY A 512 10.97 27.68 -34.59
N ALA A 513 10.14 26.98 -33.81
CA ALA A 513 8.99 27.53 -33.10
C ALA A 513 9.37 28.12 -31.73
N GLY A 514 8.63 29.14 -31.27
CA GLY A 514 8.86 29.77 -29.98
C GLY A 514 8.24 29.00 -28.81
N GLY A 515 7.19 28.22 -29.09
CA GLY A 515 6.53 27.32 -28.15
C GLY A 515 5.38 26.57 -28.81
N CYS A 516 4.66 25.77 -28.01
CA CYS A 516 3.47 25.06 -28.45
C CYS A 516 2.43 24.90 -27.34
N GLU A 517 1.19 24.70 -27.74
CA GLU A 517 0.11 24.18 -26.90
C GLU A 517 -0.16 22.73 -27.33
N VAL A 518 -0.25 21.83 -26.35
CA VAL A 518 -0.51 20.40 -26.56
C VAL A 518 -1.77 20.02 -25.82
N ASP A 519 -2.72 19.45 -26.56
CA ASP A 519 -3.93 18.84 -26.00
C ASP A 519 -3.92 17.34 -26.33
N VAL A 520 -4.23 16.52 -25.32
CA VAL A 520 -4.25 15.05 -25.46
C VAL A 520 -5.55 14.51 -24.88
N GLU A 521 -6.41 13.98 -25.74
CA GLU A 521 -7.62 13.29 -25.35
C GLU A 521 -7.40 11.78 -25.38
N ALA A 522 -7.92 11.05 -24.39
CA ALA A 522 -7.75 9.61 -24.27
C ALA A 522 -9.08 8.86 -24.39
N GLU A 523 -9.08 7.75 -25.14
CA GLU A 523 -10.20 6.81 -25.26
C GLU A 523 -9.73 5.39 -24.90
N SER A 524 -10.32 4.80 -23.86
CA SER A 524 -10.09 3.39 -23.53
C SER A 524 -10.69 2.50 -24.61
N LEU A 525 -9.88 1.57 -25.12
CA LEU A 525 -10.24 0.55 -26.08
C LEU A 525 -10.59 -0.77 -25.38
N GLN A 526 -11.03 -1.76 -26.16
CA GLN A 526 -11.09 -3.15 -25.68
C GLN A 526 -9.69 -3.63 -25.25
N ASP A 527 -9.66 -4.61 -24.35
CA ASP A 527 -8.44 -5.26 -23.85
C ASP A 527 -7.46 -4.36 -23.05
N GLY A 528 -7.94 -3.23 -22.50
CA GLY A 528 -7.18 -2.38 -21.57
C GLY A 528 -6.20 -1.39 -22.20
N ARG A 529 -6.24 -1.24 -23.52
CA ARG A 529 -5.40 -0.30 -24.30
C ARG A 529 -6.04 1.07 -24.39
N VAL A 530 -5.26 2.10 -24.72
CA VAL A 530 -5.76 3.48 -24.80
C VAL A 530 -5.34 4.11 -26.13
N LEU A 531 -6.32 4.68 -26.84
CA LEU A 531 -6.11 5.53 -28.02
C LEU A 531 -5.97 6.98 -27.56
N LEU A 532 -4.87 7.61 -27.94
CA LEU A 532 -4.55 8.99 -27.60
C LEU A 532 -4.67 9.86 -28.83
N TYR A 533 -5.42 10.96 -28.72
CA TYR A 533 -5.63 11.97 -29.75
C TYR A 533 -4.84 13.22 -29.38
N HIS A 534 -3.87 13.58 -30.21
CA HIS A 534 -3.02 14.75 -30.00
C HIS A 534 -3.45 15.88 -30.91
N THR A 535 -3.64 17.06 -30.32
CA THR A 535 -3.81 18.32 -31.06
C THR A 535 -2.71 19.28 -30.64
N ILE A 536 -1.87 19.71 -31.58
CA ILE A 536 -0.72 20.56 -31.29
C ILE A 536 -0.76 21.83 -32.13
N THR A 537 -0.61 22.98 -31.44
CA THR A 537 -0.55 24.31 -32.04
C THR A 537 0.76 25.00 -31.67
N PHE A 538 1.60 25.31 -32.66
CA PHE A 538 2.84 26.07 -32.46
C PHE A 538 2.60 27.59 -32.53
N PHE A 539 3.39 28.38 -31.80
CA PHE A 539 3.32 29.85 -31.82
C PHE A 539 4.68 30.55 -31.64
#